data_AF-W2S3G6-F1
#
_entry.id   AF-W2S3G6-F1
#
_cell.length_a   1.000
_cell.length_b   1.000
_cell.length_c   1.000
_cell.angle_alpha   90.00
_cell.angle_beta   90.00
_cell.angle_gamma   90.00
#
_symmetry.space_group_name_H-M   'P 1'
#
loop_
_entity.id
_entity.type
_entity.pdbx_description
1 polymer ?
#
loop_
_entity_poly.entity_id
_entity_poly.type
_entity_poly.pdbx_seq_one_letter_code
_entity_poly.pdbx_strand_id
1 'polypeptide(L)'
;MAGPNAFRTDPAIQKYNGRAHPFPPAPTLPPTPQGLRKRLSNKHMKNRWKYFRWTPRVALVGFMYGVFVPSLFATVFYRTDGKWDMRGKLRGDTISEW
;
A
#
# COMPACT_ATOMS: atom_id res chain seq x y z
N MET A 1 19.67 -6.63 44.08
CA MET A 1 18.39 -6.25 43.45
C MET A 1 18.46 -6.64 41.97
N ALA A 2 17.48 -7.36 41.43
CA ALA A 2 17.56 -8.15 40.19
C ALA A 2 16.78 -7.54 38.99
N GLY A 3 17.31 -7.71 37.75
CA GLY A 3 16.63 -7.58 36.43
C GLY A 3 16.73 -6.20 35.72
N PRO A 4 16.84 -6.10 34.37
CA PRO A 4 16.33 -7.04 33.36
C PRO A 4 17.42 -7.77 32.57
N ASN A 5 17.07 -9.01 32.22
CA ASN A 5 17.87 -9.95 31.45
C ASN A 5 18.34 -9.36 30.11
N ALA A 6 19.58 -8.88 30.05
CA ALA A 6 20.36 -8.99 28.83
C ALA A 6 20.46 -10.49 28.59
N PHE A 7 19.66 -11.00 27.64
CA PHE A 7 19.80 -12.35 27.11
C PHE A 7 21.28 -12.66 27.09
N ARG A 8 21.66 -13.69 27.85
CA ARG A 8 22.98 -14.31 27.91
C ARG A 8 23.50 -14.40 26.49
N THR A 9 24.17 -13.35 26.04
CA THR A 9 24.67 -13.26 24.67
C THR A 9 25.70 -14.35 24.62
N ASP A 10 25.41 -15.37 23.81
CA ASP A 10 26.27 -16.52 23.62
C ASP A 10 27.73 -16.05 23.52
N PRO A 11 28.68 -16.61 24.29
CA PRO A 11 30.09 -16.22 24.20
C PRO A 11 30.63 -16.32 22.76
N ALA A 12 29.97 -17.06 21.87
CA ALA A 12 30.23 -17.04 20.44
C ALA A 12 29.94 -15.68 19.78
N ILE A 13 28.82 -15.01 20.11
CA ILE A 13 28.44 -13.70 19.54
C ILE A 13 29.48 -12.63 19.92
N GLN A 14 30.00 -12.67 21.14
CA GLN A 14 31.07 -11.76 21.58
C GLN A 14 32.40 -12.03 20.89
N LYS A 15 32.74 -13.32 20.64
CA LYS A 15 33.94 -13.71 19.88
C LYS A 15 33.86 -13.32 18.40
N TYR A 16 32.66 -13.29 17.80
CA TYR A 16 32.47 -12.89 16.40
C TYR A 16 32.50 -11.37 16.21
N ASN A 17 32.08 -10.58 17.20
CA ASN A 17 32.08 -9.11 17.09
C ASN A 17 33.48 -8.47 17.24
N GLY A 18 34.48 -9.24 17.69
CA GLY A 18 35.86 -8.77 17.89
C GLY A 18 36.90 -9.36 16.94
N ARG A 19 36.51 -10.23 15.99
CA ARG A 19 37.42 -10.78 14.99
C ARG A 19 37.27 -10.03 13.68
N ALA A 20 38.36 -9.43 13.23
CA ALA A 20 38.50 -8.91 11.89
C ALA A 20 37.93 -9.92 10.88
N HIS A 21 36.94 -9.48 10.12
CA HIS A 21 36.37 -10.23 9.02
C HIS A 21 37.52 -10.49 8.02
N PRO A 22 37.71 -11.72 7.48
CA PRO A 22 38.71 -11.98 6.45
C PRO A 22 38.36 -11.34 5.09
N PHE A 23 37.18 -10.73 4.98
CA PHE A 23 36.84 -9.81 3.91
C PHE A 23 37.20 -8.39 4.33
N PRO A 24 37.84 -7.59 3.46
CA PRO A 24 38.02 -6.17 3.74
C PRO A 24 36.65 -5.57 4.10
N PRO A 25 36.56 -4.64 5.08
CA PRO A 25 35.31 -3.92 5.30
C PRO A 25 34.89 -3.37 3.95
N ALA A 26 33.67 -3.69 3.52
CA ALA A 26 33.12 -3.13 2.29
C ALA A 26 33.43 -1.62 2.31
N PRO A 27 33.94 -1.02 1.22
CA PRO A 27 34.22 0.41 1.19
C PRO A 27 32.97 1.09 1.73
N THR A 28 33.13 1.81 2.84
CA THR A 28 32.03 2.32 3.66
C THR A 28 31.19 3.24 2.78
N LEU A 29 30.18 2.67 2.11
CA LEU A 29 29.20 3.46 1.40
C LEU A 29 28.59 4.39 2.46
N PRO A 30 28.52 5.70 2.18
CA PRO A 30 28.02 6.66 3.15
C PRO A 30 26.64 6.16 3.65
N PRO A 31 26.34 6.28 4.95
CA PRO A 31 25.05 5.84 5.48
C PRO A 31 23.97 6.50 4.63
N THR A 32 23.23 5.69 3.87
CA THR A 32 22.24 6.22 2.92
C THR A 32 21.28 7.06 3.75
N PRO A 33 21.16 8.39 3.53
CA PRO A 33 20.37 9.20 4.43
C PRO A 33 18.92 8.78 4.27
N GLN A 34 18.33 8.15 5.29
CA GLN A 34 16.98 7.62 5.23
C GLN A 34 15.95 8.72 4.88
N GLY A 35 16.28 10.00 5.15
CA GLY A 35 15.50 11.19 4.77
C GLY A 35 15.65 11.67 3.32
N LEU A 36 16.67 11.24 2.58
CA LEU A 36 16.88 11.63 1.18
C LEU A 36 15.83 11.01 0.25
N ARG A 37 15.38 9.78 0.55
CA ARG A 37 14.31 9.11 -0.20
C ARG A 37 12.97 9.85 -0.07
N LYS A 38 12.62 10.35 1.13
CA LYS A 38 11.42 11.18 1.35
C LYS A 38 11.51 12.54 0.65
N ARG A 39 12.68 13.20 0.69
CA ARG A 39 12.88 14.50 0.02
C ARG A 39 12.87 14.41 -1.50
N LEU A 40 13.43 13.34 -2.06
CA LEU A 40 13.38 13.07 -3.51
C LEU A 40 11.97 12.65 -3.94
N SER A 41 11.30 11.77 -3.18
CA SER A 41 9.90 11.36 -3.44
C SER A 41 8.96 12.57 -3.54
N ASN A 42 9.07 13.51 -2.59
CA ASN A 42 8.21 14.69 -2.57
C ASN A 42 8.43 15.67 -3.73
N LYS A 43 9.61 15.69 -4.38
CA LYS A 43 9.86 16.59 -5.52
C LYS A 43 9.20 16.10 -6.82
N HIS A 44 9.19 14.79 -7.06
CA HIS A 44 8.63 14.20 -8.28
C HIS A 44 7.09 14.20 -8.28
N MET A 45 6.46 14.05 -7.10
CA MET A 45 5.01 14.15 -6.95
C MET A 45 4.49 15.58 -7.19
N LYS A 46 5.21 16.61 -6.70
CA LYS A 46 4.77 18.01 -6.81
C LYS A 46 4.80 18.58 -8.23
N ASN A 47 5.75 18.18 -9.07
CA ASN A 47 5.87 18.68 -10.45
C ASN A 47 5.10 17.83 -11.48
N ARG A 48 4.33 16.82 -11.05
CA ARG A 48 3.72 15.85 -11.97
C ARG A 48 2.71 16.46 -12.95
N TRP A 49 2.00 17.49 -12.50
CA TRP A 49 1.06 18.26 -13.32
C TRP A 49 1.74 19.02 -14.47
N LYS A 50 3.02 19.40 -14.32
CA LYS A 50 3.77 20.12 -15.37
C LYS A 50 4.12 19.23 -16.56
N TYR A 51 4.31 17.93 -16.32
CA TYR A 51 4.64 16.95 -17.36
C TYR A 51 3.42 16.19 -17.87
N PHE A 52 2.24 16.52 -17.36
CA PHE A 52 0.99 15.90 -17.77
C PHE A 52 0.63 16.31 -19.20
N ARG A 53 0.30 15.33 -20.04
CA ARG A 53 -0.10 15.55 -21.43
C ARG A 53 -1.46 14.90 -21.65
N TRP A 54 -2.40 15.68 -22.20
CA TRP A 54 -3.73 15.18 -22.55
C TRP A 54 -3.66 14.36 -23.84
N THR A 55 -3.33 13.08 -23.68
CA THR A 55 -3.36 12.10 -24.78
C THR A 55 -4.70 11.36 -24.74
N PRO A 56 -5.24 10.91 -25.88
CA PRO A 56 -6.55 10.24 -25.92
C PRO A 56 -6.61 9.01 -25.01
N ARG A 57 -5.49 8.30 -24.85
CA ARG A 57 -5.38 7.16 -23.92
C ARG A 57 -5.54 7.59 -22.46
N VAL A 58 -4.86 8.66 -22.04
CA VAL A 58 -4.93 9.16 -20.66
C VAL A 58 -6.29 9.79 -20.36
N ALA A 59 -6.87 10.49 -21.34
CA ALA A 59 -8.23 11.02 -21.24
C ALA A 59 -9.26 9.90 -21.04
N LEU A 60 -9.15 8.81 -21.81
CA LEU A 60 -10.03 7.65 -21.70
C LEU A 60 -9.90 6.97 -20.32
N VAL A 61 -8.68 6.78 -19.83
CA VAL A 61 -8.44 6.23 -18.49
C VAL A 61 -9.04 7.13 -17.42
N GLY A 62 -8.78 8.45 -17.49
CA GLY A 62 -9.37 9.42 -16.55
C GLY A 62 -10.89 9.40 -16.57
N PHE A 63 -11.50 9.35 -17.75
CA PHE A 63 -12.95 9.24 -17.90
C PHE A 63 -13.51 7.92 -17.35
N MET A 64 -12.86 6.79 -17.64
CA MET A 64 -13.33 5.49 -17.17
C MET A 64 -13.41 5.43 -15.65
N TYR A 65 -12.33 5.83 -14.96
CA TYR A 65 -12.28 5.75 -13.50
C TYR A 65 -12.99 6.92 -12.82
N GLY A 66 -13.04 8.10 -13.44
CA GLY A 66 -13.68 9.28 -12.85
C GLY A 66 -15.19 9.33 -13.03
N VAL A 67 -15.71 8.78 -14.14
CA VAL A 67 -17.12 8.90 -14.52
C VAL A 67 -17.75 7.53 -14.75
N PHE A 68 -17.22 6.77 -15.70
CA PHE A 68 -17.89 5.54 -16.16
C PHE A 68 -18.09 4.51 -15.03
N VAL A 69 -17.02 4.20 -14.29
CA VAL A 69 -17.07 3.21 -13.21
C VAL A 69 -18.00 3.66 -12.08
N PRO A 70 -17.88 4.87 -11.51
CA PRO A 70 -18.84 5.36 -10.51
C PRO A 70 -20.28 5.40 -11.01
N SER A 71 -20.54 5.86 -12.24
CA SER A 71 -21.90 5.93 -12.79
C SER A 71 -22.52 4.56 -13.02
N LEU A 72 -21.73 3.59 -13.47
CA LEU A 72 -22.18 2.21 -13.62
C LEU A 72 -22.60 1.64 -12.26
N PHE A 73 -21.74 1.77 -11.25
CA PHE A 73 -22.06 1.34 -9.90
C PHE A 73 -23.28 2.08 -9.35
N ALA A 74 -23.34 3.41 -9.44
CA ALA A 74 -24.49 4.18 -9.00
C ALA A 74 -25.77 3.66 -9.63
N THR A 75 -25.79 3.43 -10.95
CA THR A 75 -26.97 2.92 -11.65
C THR A 75 -27.37 1.52 -11.17
N VAL A 76 -26.39 0.62 -10.97
CA VAL A 76 -26.65 -0.72 -10.44
C VAL A 76 -27.22 -0.62 -9.03
N PHE A 77 -26.56 0.13 -8.15
CA PHE A 77 -26.99 0.33 -6.77
C PHE A 77 -28.39 0.95 -6.70
N TYR A 78 -28.66 2.03 -7.43
CA TYR A 78 -30.01 2.62 -7.49
C TYR A 78 -31.07 1.63 -7.97
N ARG A 79 -30.71 0.68 -8.83
CA ARG A 79 -31.64 -0.35 -9.32
C ARG A 79 -31.75 -1.54 -8.37
N THR A 80 -30.74 -1.85 -7.57
CA THR A 80 -30.74 -2.98 -6.64
C THR A 80 -31.19 -2.59 -5.24
N ASP A 81 -31.08 -1.31 -4.89
CA ASP A 81 -31.50 -0.78 -3.60
C ASP A 81 -33.02 -0.95 -3.44
N GLY A 82 -33.43 -1.55 -2.33
CA GLY A 82 -34.82 -1.88 -2.03
C GLY A 82 -35.42 -3.09 -2.78
N LYS A 83 -34.71 -3.70 -3.74
CA LYS A 83 -35.24 -4.90 -4.45
C LYS A 83 -35.11 -6.20 -3.69
N TRP A 84 -34.21 -6.26 -2.71
CA TRP A 84 -33.89 -7.48 -1.98
C TRP A 84 -34.34 -7.32 -0.53
N ASP A 85 -35.50 -7.88 -0.20
CA ASP A 85 -35.90 -8.06 1.20
C ASP A 85 -35.56 -9.48 1.63
N MET A 86 -34.52 -9.61 2.45
CA MET A 86 -34.04 -10.89 2.97
C MET A 86 -34.60 -11.18 4.37
N ARG A 87 -35.48 -10.33 4.89
CA ARG A 87 -35.95 -10.43 6.27
C ARG A 87 -36.99 -11.54 6.40
N GLY A 88 -36.60 -12.67 6.99
CA GLY A 88 -37.51 -13.77 7.35
C GLY A 88 -37.90 -14.72 6.21
N LYS A 89 -37.25 -14.66 5.03
CA LYS A 89 -37.55 -15.56 3.90
C LYS A 89 -37.00 -16.98 4.13
N LEU A 90 -37.79 -18.00 3.78
CA LEU A 90 -37.43 -19.42 3.86
C LEU A 90 -36.78 -19.93 2.56
N ARG A 91 -36.20 -21.14 2.57
CA ARG A 91 -35.63 -21.75 1.36
C ARG A 91 -36.72 -21.96 0.31
N GLY A 92 -36.55 -21.33 -0.86
CA GLY A 92 -37.48 -21.44 -1.98
C GLY A 92 -38.39 -20.21 -2.19
N ASP A 93 -38.37 -19.23 -1.28
CA ASP A 93 -39.15 -17.99 -1.42
C ASP A 93 -38.51 -16.99 -2.39
N THR A 94 -39.35 -16.28 -3.14
CA THR A 94 -38.91 -15.22 -4.05
C THR A 94 -38.39 -14.00 -3.28
N ILE A 95 -37.11 -13.66 -3.50
CA ILE A 95 -36.37 -12.60 -2.80
C ILE A 95 -36.70 -11.20 -3.33
N SER A 96 -37.19 -11.10 -4.58
CA SER A 96 -37.69 -9.85 -5.17
C SER A 96 -39.22 -9.76 -5.04
N GLU A 97 -39.71 -8.71 -4.40
CA GLU A 97 -41.16 -8.43 -4.27
C GLU A 97 -41.70 -7.51 -5.38
N TRP A 98 -40.83 -7.08 -6.31
CA TRP A 98 -41.12 -6.12 -7.38
C TRP A 98 -40.50 -6.53 -8.72
#